data_AF-A0A0F0CBM0-F1
#
_entry.id   AF-A0A0F0CBM0-F1
#
_cell.length_a   1.000
_cell.length_b   1.000
_cell.length_c   1.000
_cell.angle_alpha   90.00
_cell.angle_beta   90.00
_cell.angle_gamma   90.00
#
_symmetry.space_group_name_H-M   'P 1'
#
loop_
_entity.id
_entity.type
_entity.pdbx_description
1 polymer ?
#
loop_
_entity_poly.entity_id
_entity_poly.type
_entity_poly.pdbx_seq_one_letter_code
_entity_poly.pdbx_strand_id
1 'polypeptide(L)'
;MLKRQWSFRMRNTPVSVPGCFGTLPSFQRARIPCTWRKTEHIIVFWAIYFDEIQEQYGVNLKDSEYISTMLCDLLSVRQEMAEIESLEDCLDMTFYLDYCPNLENDTLSEGDAGDQTLRLKELIRVPFENLHLVHHEVDMDPSTIVYLDSATLTEEGKQAWEDVLNAQVLRVFHGIYGMQAECAGVSSQRLTEFARMLAGDCPCEDYDRWVREPEDTPGMELKL
;
A
#
# COMPACT_ATOMS: atom_id res chain seq x y z
N MET A 1 -31.60 -5.31 -12.18
CA MET A 1 -30.64 -4.95 -13.25
C MET A 1 -30.84 -3.50 -13.65
N LEU A 2 -30.09 -2.58 -13.05
CA LEU A 2 -29.88 -1.23 -13.58
C LEU A 2 -28.39 -0.92 -13.43
N LYS A 3 -27.63 -1.05 -14.52
CA LYS A 3 -26.28 -0.50 -14.64
C LYS A 3 -26.44 1.01 -14.76
N ARG A 4 -25.87 1.79 -13.84
CA ARG A 4 -25.73 3.24 -14.00
C ARG A 4 -24.26 3.56 -14.21
N GLN A 5 -24.02 4.03 -15.43
CA GLN A 5 -22.79 4.54 -16.00
C GLN A 5 -22.52 5.95 -15.44
N TRP A 6 -21.28 6.26 -15.10
CA TRP A 6 -20.83 7.65 -14.89
C TRP A 6 -19.52 7.88 -15.63
N SER A 7 -19.55 8.84 -16.57
CA SER A 7 -18.38 9.31 -17.30
C SER A 7 -17.70 10.44 -16.52
N PHE A 8 -16.38 10.39 -16.38
CA PHE A 8 -15.61 11.53 -15.89
C PHE A 8 -15.11 12.36 -17.10
N ARG A 9 -15.48 13.64 -17.13
CA ARG A 9 -15.01 14.62 -18.13
C ARG A 9 -14.04 15.56 -17.44
N MET A 10 -12.74 15.36 -17.61
CA MET A 10 -11.73 16.34 -17.22
C MET A 10 -11.84 17.59 -18.09
N ARG A 11 -11.88 18.76 -17.47
CA ARG A 11 -11.53 20.04 -18.11
C ARG A 11 -10.55 20.80 -17.23
N ASN A 12 -9.32 20.88 -17.73
CA ASN A 12 -8.28 21.78 -17.27
C ASN A 12 -8.68 23.24 -17.51
N THR A 13 -8.37 24.12 -16.55
CA THR A 13 -7.80 25.46 -16.82
C THR A 13 -7.03 25.96 -15.58
N PRO A 14 -5.84 26.57 -15.75
CA PRO A 14 -5.06 27.15 -14.66
C PRO A 14 -5.36 28.65 -14.46
N VAL A 15 -4.70 29.25 -13.45
CA VAL A 15 -4.17 30.64 -13.35
C VAL A 15 -4.60 31.45 -12.10
N SER A 16 -3.61 31.63 -11.22
CA SER A 16 -3.16 32.83 -10.47
C SER A 16 -4.07 33.61 -9.50
N VAL A 17 -3.53 33.85 -8.29
CA VAL A 17 -3.86 35.04 -7.47
C VAL A 17 -2.59 35.59 -6.77
N PRO A 18 -2.35 36.92 -6.76
CA PRO A 18 -1.12 37.55 -6.26
C PRO A 18 -1.15 37.92 -4.76
N GLY A 19 0.02 38.31 -4.24
CA GLY A 19 0.36 38.32 -2.82
C GLY A 19 -0.25 39.41 -1.93
N CYS A 20 0.01 39.27 -0.63
CA CYS A 20 0.13 40.37 0.32
C CYS A 20 1.11 39.98 1.44
N PHE A 21 2.08 40.88 1.68
CA PHE A 21 3.11 40.85 2.71
C PHE A 21 2.54 41.18 4.09
N GLY A 22 3.06 40.53 5.13
CA GLY A 22 2.90 40.92 6.54
C GLY A 22 3.92 40.19 7.42
N THR A 23 4.93 40.91 7.91
CA THR A 23 6.10 40.42 8.63
C THR A 23 5.90 40.27 10.15
N LEU A 24 6.51 39.21 10.71
CA LEU A 24 7.27 39.06 11.99
C LEU A 24 6.83 37.84 12.84
N PRO A 25 7.68 37.21 13.68
CA PRO A 25 9.14 37.34 13.84
C PRO A 25 9.91 36.00 13.72
N SER A 26 11.22 36.16 13.62
CA SER A 26 12.31 35.18 13.65
C SER A 26 12.14 34.03 14.65
N PHE A 27 11.89 32.82 14.12
CA PHE A 27 12.34 31.57 14.73
C PHE A 27 13.46 31.00 13.86
N GLN A 28 14.70 31.31 14.22
CA GLN A 28 15.84 30.48 13.84
C GLN A 28 15.71 29.17 14.61
N ARG A 29 15.07 28.17 14.00
CA ARG A 29 15.46 26.77 14.21
C ARG A 29 16.01 26.24 12.91
N ALA A 30 17.26 25.84 13.05
CA ALA A 30 18.16 25.24 12.10
C ALA A 30 17.51 24.63 10.85
N ARG A 31 18.12 24.94 9.70
CA ARG A 31 18.16 24.04 8.54
C ARG A 31 18.32 22.61 9.07
N ILE A 32 17.27 21.81 9.00
CA ILE A 32 17.46 20.38 8.87
C ILE A 32 18.03 20.24 7.46
N PRO A 33 19.31 19.83 7.31
CA PRO A 33 19.82 19.57 5.99
C PRO A 33 18.98 18.42 5.45
N CYS A 34 18.37 18.61 4.28
CA CYS A 34 17.89 17.54 3.42
C CYS A 34 19.10 16.70 2.98
N THR A 35 19.76 16.02 3.92
CA THR A 35 20.52 14.83 3.58
C THR A 35 19.45 13.78 3.33
N TRP A 36 19.19 13.54 2.05
CA TRP A 36 18.77 12.24 1.54
C TRP A 36 19.75 11.20 2.05
N ARG A 37 19.63 10.84 3.33
CA ARG A 37 20.23 9.64 3.86
C ARG A 37 19.32 8.56 3.31
N LYS A 38 19.87 7.63 2.51
CA LYS A 38 19.21 6.35 2.26
C LYS A 38 18.85 5.81 3.64
N THR A 39 17.61 5.97 4.07
CA THR A 39 17.12 5.26 5.23
C THR A 39 17.02 3.83 4.76
N GLU A 40 17.76 2.96 5.43
CA GLU A 40 17.77 1.51 5.23
C GLU A 40 16.42 0.87 5.64
N HIS A 41 15.42 1.70 5.97
CA HIS A 41 14.07 1.34 6.36
C HIS A 41 13.14 1.40 5.17
N ILE A 42 12.32 0.36 5.03
CA ILE A 42 11.28 0.31 4.00
C ILE A 42 10.07 1.06 4.54
N ILE A 43 9.59 2.00 3.75
CA ILE A 43 8.45 2.84 4.10
C ILE A 43 7.22 2.49 3.26
N VAL A 44 6.04 2.66 3.86
CA VAL A 44 4.74 2.46 3.21
C VAL A 44 3.94 3.74 3.28
N PHE A 45 3.38 4.13 2.13
CA PHE A 45 2.49 5.28 2.03
C PHE A 45 1.03 4.81 2.10
N TRP A 46 0.26 5.44 2.98
CA TRP A 46 -1.16 5.17 3.13
C TRP A 46 -1.91 6.47 3.39
N ALA A 47 -2.89 6.75 2.55
CA ALA A 47 -3.85 7.83 2.77
C ALA A 47 -5.17 7.25 3.25
N ILE A 48 -5.72 7.80 4.33
CA ILE A 48 -7.05 7.44 4.85
C ILE A 48 -7.96 8.67 4.76
N TYR A 49 -9.11 8.50 4.09
CA TYR A 49 -10.05 9.60 3.89
C TYR A 49 -10.93 9.80 5.13
N PHE A 50 -11.33 11.04 5.39
CA PHE A 50 -12.16 11.37 6.54
C PHE A 50 -13.54 10.69 6.49
N ASP A 51 -14.08 10.46 5.29
CA ASP A 51 -15.32 9.71 5.11
C ASP A 51 -15.15 8.24 5.56
N GLU A 52 -14.02 7.61 5.22
CA GLU A 52 -13.71 6.25 5.66
C GLU A 52 -13.60 6.17 7.19
N ILE A 53 -12.96 7.16 7.82
CA ILE A 53 -12.86 7.23 9.28
C ILE A 53 -14.24 7.41 9.92
N GLN A 54 -15.10 8.21 9.32
CA GLN A 54 -16.47 8.41 9.80
C GLN A 54 -17.30 7.14 9.67
N GLU A 55 -17.20 6.44 8.53
CA GLU A 55 -17.94 5.20 8.29
C GLU A 55 -17.48 4.06 9.21
N GLN A 56 -16.18 3.88 9.40
CA GLN A 56 -15.62 2.78 10.18
C GLN A 56 -15.63 3.03 11.69
N TYR A 57 -15.32 4.26 12.12
CA TYR A 57 -15.09 4.60 13.53
C TYR A 57 -16.12 5.58 14.10
N GLY A 58 -17.03 6.13 13.28
CA GLY A 58 -18.01 7.12 13.71
C GLY A 58 -17.41 8.48 14.08
N VAL A 59 -16.15 8.73 13.71
CA VAL A 59 -15.43 9.97 14.02
C VAL A 59 -15.49 10.90 12.81
N ASN A 60 -16.11 12.07 12.96
CA ASN A 60 -16.16 13.08 11.91
C ASN A 60 -14.98 14.05 12.04
N LEU A 61 -14.04 13.93 11.11
CA LEU A 61 -12.86 14.81 11.03
C LEU A 61 -13.07 16.02 10.12
N LYS A 62 -14.05 15.98 9.19
CA LYS A 62 -14.37 17.09 8.28
C LYS A 62 -14.89 18.32 9.02
N ASP A 63 -15.71 18.10 10.04
CA ASP A 63 -16.39 19.18 10.76
C ASP A 63 -15.62 19.66 12.00
N SER A 64 -14.45 19.07 12.27
CA SER A 64 -13.68 19.35 13.49
C SER A 64 -12.17 19.33 13.26
N GLU A 65 -11.64 20.48 12.84
CA GLU A 65 -10.20 20.74 12.68
C GLU A 65 -9.40 20.44 13.96
N TYR A 66 -10.03 20.59 15.14
CA TYR A 66 -9.40 20.24 16.41
C TYR A 66 -9.13 18.74 16.55
N ILE A 67 -10.08 17.89 16.13
CA ILE A 67 -9.94 16.43 16.25
C ILE A 67 -8.92 15.94 15.23
N SER A 68 -8.94 16.46 13.99
CA SER A 68 -7.96 16.09 12.97
C SER A 68 -6.55 16.50 13.40
N THR A 69 -6.35 17.73 13.88
CA THR A 69 -5.04 18.21 14.37
C THR A 69 -4.54 17.38 15.56
N MET A 70 -5.40 17.11 16.55
CA MET A 70 -5.04 16.28 17.70
C MET A 70 -4.64 14.86 17.28
N LEU A 71 -5.36 14.26 16.33
CA LEU A 71 -5.04 12.93 15.82
C LEU A 71 -3.70 12.93 15.08
N CYS A 72 -3.43 13.93 14.24
CA CYS A 72 -2.14 14.12 13.59
C CYS A 72 -0.99 14.24 14.60
N ASP A 73 -1.13 15.10 15.61
CA ASP A 73 -0.11 15.27 16.65
C ASP A 73 0.17 13.95 17.38
N LEU A 74 -0.89 13.22 17.76
CA LEU A 74 -0.77 11.92 18.45
C LEU A 74 -0.11 10.84 17.58
N LEU A 75 -0.35 10.86 16.27
CA LEU A 75 0.23 9.91 15.33
C LEU A 75 1.68 10.27 14.97
N SER A 76 1.99 11.57 14.87
CA SER A 76 3.33 12.06 14.51
C SER A 76 4.43 11.70 15.51
N VAL A 77 4.07 11.46 16.78
CA VAL A 77 5.03 11.10 17.85
C VAL A 77 5.27 9.59 17.97
N ARG A 78 4.55 8.77 17.18
CA ARG A 78 4.73 7.31 17.20
C ARG A 78 6.01 6.94 16.49
N GLN A 79 6.77 6.01 17.07
CA GLN A 79 8.04 5.54 16.51
C GLN A 79 7.86 4.85 15.14
N GLU A 80 6.66 4.31 14.90
CA GLU A 80 6.29 3.63 13.65
C GLU A 80 5.98 4.62 12.52
N MET A 81 5.77 5.91 12.84
CA MET A 81 5.41 6.95 11.88
C MET A 81 6.66 7.63 11.34
N ALA A 82 6.88 7.57 10.02
CA ALA A 82 7.95 8.29 9.35
C ALA A 82 7.53 9.73 9.02
N GLU A 83 6.31 9.90 8.51
CA GLU A 83 5.74 11.19 8.13
C GLU A 83 4.22 11.13 8.19
N ILE A 84 3.58 12.25 8.55
CA ILE A 84 2.12 12.40 8.47
C ILE A 84 1.78 13.83 8.10
N GLU A 85 0.86 13.98 7.14
CA GLU A 85 0.34 15.26 6.69
C GLU A 85 -1.19 15.22 6.67
N SER A 86 -1.84 16.27 7.20
CA SER A 86 -3.28 16.45 7.05
C SER A 86 -3.54 17.22 5.76
N LEU A 87 -4.34 16.62 4.87
CA LEU A 87 -4.85 17.28 3.68
C LEU A 87 -6.31 17.72 3.91
N GLU A 88 -6.98 18.22 2.87
CA GLU A 88 -8.34 18.77 2.95
C GLU A 88 -9.38 17.72 3.40
N ASP A 89 -9.24 16.48 2.94
CA ASP A 89 -10.21 15.41 3.17
C ASP A 89 -9.59 14.06 3.58
N CYS A 90 -8.28 14.02 3.87
CA CYS A 90 -7.59 12.81 4.28
C CYS A 90 -6.38 13.08 5.19
N LEU A 91 -5.91 12.02 5.85
CA LEU A 91 -4.58 11.96 6.45
C LEU A 91 -3.67 11.18 5.50
N ASP A 92 -2.61 11.81 5.02
CA ASP A 92 -1.55 11.17 4.26
C ASP A 92 -0.44 10.74 5.22
N MET A 93 -0.17 9.44 5.29
CA MET A 93 0.70 8.85 6.30
C MET A 93 1.78 7.99 5.66
N THR A 94 2.98 8.06 6.21
CA THR A 94 4.11 7.22 5.85
C THR A 94 4.60 6.47 7.09
N PHE A 95 4.65 5.14 7.01
CA PHE A 95 5.04 4.27 8.12
C PHE A 95 6.37 3.57 7.85
N TYR A 96 7.14 3.30 8.90
CA TYR A 96 8.27 2.38 8.86
C TYR A 96 7.78 0.94 9.02
N LEU A 97 8.02 0.08 8.01
CA LEU A 97 7.59 -1.33 8.06
C LEU A 97 8.30 -2.15 9.12
N ASP A 98 9.48 -1.74 9.54
CA ASP A 98 10.29 -2.37 10.59
C ASP A 98 9.54 -2.53 11.92
N TYR A 99 8.48 -1.73 12.13
CA TYR A 99 7.66 -1.80 13.33
C TYR A 99 6.35 -2.59 13.13
N CYS A 100 6.12 -3.18 11.95
CA CYS A 100 4.95 -4.02 11.70
C CYS A 100 5.09 -5.34 12.47
N PRO A 101 4.20 -5.64 13.44
CA PRO A 101 4.33 -6.84 14.27
C PRO A 101 4.15 -8.14 13.48
N ASN A 102 3.49 -8.08 12.32
CA ASN A 102 3.32 -9.23 11.42
C ASN A 102 4.60 -9.55 10.62
N LEU A 103 5.58 -8.64 10.66
CA LEU A 103 6.90 -8.75 10.07
C LEU A 103 7.90 -9.01 11.20
N GLU A 104 7.84 -10.18 11.85
CA GLU A 104 8.74 -10.49 12.97
C GLU A 104 10.22 -10.24 12.59
N ASN A 105 10.99 -9.63 13.52
CA ASN A 105 12.41 -9.27 13.36
C ASN A 105 13.33 -10.46 12.96
N ASP A 106 12.86 -11.70 13.14
CA ASP A 106 13.61 -12.91 12.80
C ASP A 106 13.68 -13.14 11.28
N THR A 107 12.69 -12.65 10.51
CA THR A 107 12.69 -12.81 9.03
C THR A 107 13.71 -11.91 8.33
N LEU A 108 14.11 -10.80 8.95
CA LEU A 108 15.20 -9.96 8.46
C LEU A 108 16.58 -10.48 8.91
N SER A 109 16.69 -11.52 9.73
CA SER A 109 17.94 -11.91 10.40
C SER A 109 18.42 -13.35 10.20
N GLU A 110 17.83 -14.13 9.28
CA GLU A 110 18.38 -15.44 8.86
C GLU A 110 18.95 -15.45 7.43
N GLY A 111 19.53 -14.32 7.01
CA GLY A 111 20.41 -14.22 5.84
C GLY A 111 21.72 -13.56 6.23
N ASP A 112 22.84 -14.12 5.78
CA ASP A 112 24.21 -13.61 5.95
C ASP A 112 24.28 -12.08 5.93
N ALA A 113 24.39 -11.45 7.12
CA ALA A 113 24.71 -10.06 7.48
C ALA A 113 24.60 -8.90 6.45
N GLY A 114 23.76 -8.99 5.41
CA GLY A 114 23.85 -8.08 4.26
C GLY A 114 22.61 -7.94 3.37
N ASP A 115 21.54 -8.73 3.57
CA ASP A 115 20.33 -8.65 2.73
C ASP A 115 19.08 -8.34 3.56
N GLN A 116 19.01 -7.13 4.11
CA GLN A 116 17.84 -6.59 4.83
C GLN A 116 16.71 -6.17 3.86
N THR A 117 16.47 -6.92 2.79
CA THR A 117 15.44 -6.58 1.80
C THR A 117 14.15 -7.33 2.08
N LEU A 118 13.07 -6.59 2.31
CA LEU A 118 11.72 -7.15 2.38
C LEU A 118 11.40 -7.90 1.10
N ARG A 119 10.91 -9.12 1.24
CA ARG A 119 10.45 -9.97 0.14
C ARG A 119 8.92 -9.93 0.02
N LEU A 120 8.40 -10.18 -1.17
CA LEU A 120 6.94 -10.20 -1.39
C LEU A 120 6.22 -11.18 -0.45
N LYS A 121 6.80 -12.37 -0.21
CA LYS A 121 6.28 -13.37 0.72
C LYS A 121 6.15 -12.87 2.16
N GLU A 122 6.99 -11.92 2.57
CA GLU A 122 6.96 -11.31 3.89
C GLU A 122 5.93 -10.19 3.95
N LEU A 123 5.82 -9.39 2.89
CA LEU A 123 4.78 -8.36 2.75
C LEU A 123 3.38 -8.98 2.89
N ILE A 124 3.11 -10.08 2.18
CA ILE A 124 1.79 -10.73 2.15
C ILE A 124 1.48 -11.55 3.41
N ARG A 125 2.32 -11.52 4.46
CA ARG A 125 1.90 -11.99 5.80
C ARG A 125 0.71 -11.18 6.34
N VAL A 126 0.56 -9.94 5.85
CA VAL A 126 -0.64 -9.11 6.01
C VAL A 126 -1.51 -9.27 4.77
N PRO A 127 -2.84 -9.40 4.89
CA PRO A 127 -3.72 -9.46 3.74
C PRO A 127 -3.79 -8.12 3.02
N PHE A 128 -3.73 -8.16 1.69
CA PHE A 128 -3.92 -7.00 0.82
C PHE A 128 -5.13 -7.21 -0.10
N GLU A 129 -5.93 -6.15 -0.26
CA GLU A 129 -6.99 -6.07 -1.25
C GLU A 129 -6.61 -5.09 -2.36
N ASN A 130 -7.01 -5.38 -3.59
CA ASN A 130 -6.79 -4.51 -4.77
C ASN A 130 -5.32 -4.08 -4.95
N LEU A 131 -4.40 -5.03 -4.77
CA LEU A 131 -2.96 -4.79 -4.89
C LEU A 131 -2.49 -4.92 -6.34
N HIS A 132 -1.61 -4.01 -6.75
CA HIS A 132 -0.94 -4.05 -8.04
C HIS A 132 0.56 -4.27 -7.83
N LEU A 133 1.14 -5.25 -8.52
CA LEU A 133 2.58 -5.47 -8.52
C LEU A 133 3.18 -4.76 -9.73
N VAL A 134 4.15 -3.87 -9.50
CA VAL A 134 4.84 -3.12 -10.56
C VAL A 134 6.34 -3.40 -10.54
N HIS A 135 6.96 -3.49 -11.71
CA HIS A 135 8.40 -3.70 -11.82
C HIS A 135 9.15 -2.37 -11.77
N HIS A 136 10.23 -2.27 -10.99
CA HIS A 136 10.93 -1.00 -10.75
C HIS A 136 11.53 -0.32 -11.99
N GLU A 137 11.86 -1.10 -13.01
CA GLU A 137 12.53 -0.62 -14.24
C GLU A 137 11.61 -0.54 -15.46
N VAL A 138 10.38 -1.07 -15.38
CA VAL A 138 9.51 -1.23 -16.55
C VAL A 138 8.16 -0.65 -16.25
N ASP A 139 7.73 0.33 -17.05
CA ASP A 139 6.35 0.82 -17.01
C ASP A 139 5.42 -0.28 -17.53
N MET A 140 4.51 -0.71 -16.68
CA MET A 140 3.55 -1.79 -16.97
C MET A 140 2.13 -1.30 -16.75
N ASP A 141 1.16 -1.96 -17.37
CA ASP A 141 -0.26 -1.85 -17.01
C ASP A 141 -0.58 -3.06 -16.11
N PRO A 142 -0.46 -2.94 -14.77
CA PRO A 142 -0.55 -4.08 -13.87
C PRO A 142 -1.98 -4.60 -13.76
N SER A 143 -2.14 -5.93 -13.67
CA SER A 143 -3.41 -6.54 -13.30
C SER A 143 -3.70 -6.29 -11.82
N THR A 144 -4.96 -5.96 -11.50
CA THR A 144 -5.43 -5.87 -10.11
C THR A 144 -5.53 -7.25 -9.49
N ILE A 145 -4.79 -7.50 -8.42
CA ILE A 145 -4.96 -8.68 -7.58
C ILE A 145 -6.04 -8.35 -6.55
N VAL A 146 -7.18 -9.03 -6.63
CA VAL A 146 -8.35 -8.73 -5.79
C VAL A 146 -8.02 -8.95 -4.31
N TYR A 147 -7.37 -10.07 -4.00
CA TYR A 147 -6.96 -10.44 -2.65
C TYR A 147 -5.64 -11.20 -2.70
N LEU A 148 -4.72 -10.88 -1.78
CA LEU A 148 -3.45 -11.58 -1.65
C LEU A 148 -2.99 -11.63 -0.19
N ASP A 149 -2.71 -12.83 0.29
CA ASP A 149 -2.07 -13.09 1.57
C ASP A 149 -1.16 -14.34 1.51
N SER A 150 -0.53 -14.67 2.64
CA SER A 150 0.36 -15.81 2.79
C SER A 150 -0.31 -17.19 2.62
N ALA A 151 -1.64 -17.25 2.69
CA ALA A 151 -2.43 -18.48 2.59
C ALA A 151 -3.05 -18.67 1.19
N THR A 152 -3.03 -17.63 0.34
CA THR A 152 -3.67 -17.61 -0.99
C THR A 152 -3.19 -18.75 -1.90
N LEU A 153 -1.91 -19.12 -1.81
CA LEU A 153 -1.30 -20.14 -2.66
C LEU A 153 -1.25 -21.53 -1.99
N THR A 154 -1.39 -22.58 -2.80
CA THR A 154 -1.03 -23.97 -2.42
C THR A 154 0.49 -24.09 -2.24
N GLU A 155 0.97 -25.21 -1.69
CA GLU A 155 2.43 -25.43 -1.58
C GLU A 155 3.08 -25.56 -2.97
N GLU A 156 2.40 -26.21 -3.91
CA GLU A 156 2.80 -26.26 -5.32
C GLU A 156 2.82 -24.87 -5.97
N GLY A 157 1.84 -24.02 -5.64
CA GLY A 157 1.80 -22.62 -6.07
C GLY A 157 2.98 -21.83 -5.53
N LYS A 158 3.27 -21.94 -4.23
CA LYS A 158 4.44 -21.29 -3.62
C LYS A 158 5.75 -21.71 -4.28
N GLN A 159 5.88 -22.99 -4.63
CA GLN A 159 7.06 -23.50 -5.34
C GLN A 159 7.13 -22.99 -6.79
N ALA A 160 6.01 -22.97 -7.50
CA ALA A 160 5.95 -22.51 -8.90
C ALA A 160 6.22 -21.00 -9.04
N TRP A 161 5.93 -20.21 -8.00
CA TRP A 161 6.07 -18.76 -7.98
C TRP A 161 7.14 -18.29 -6.99
N GLU A 162 8.06 -19.16 -6.60
CA GLU A 162 9.11 -18.87 -5.60
C GLU A 162 9.96 -17.64 -5.97
N ASP A 163 10.28 -17.47 -7.24
CA ASP A 163 11.02 -16.31 -7.75
C ASP A 163 10.25 -15.00 -7.56
N VAL A 164 8.93 -15.01 -7.78
CA VAL A 164 8.06 -13.84 -7.56
C VAL A 164 7.86 -13.57 -6.06
N LEU A 165 7.65 -14.62 -5.27
CA LEU A 165 7.51 -14.52 -3.82
C LEU A 165 8.79 -14.04 -3.12
N ASN A 166 9.96 -14.32 -3.69
CA ASN A 166 11.24 -13.80 -3.24
C ASN A 166 11.66 -12.50 -3.95
N ALA A 167 10.79 -11.85 -4.73
CA ALA A 167 11.07 -10.53 -5.27
C ALA A 167 11.27 -9.52 -4.13
N GLN A 168 12.23 -8.61 -4.29
CA GLN A 168 12.44 -7.50 -3.37
C GLN A 168 11.29 -6.52 -3.49
N VAL A 169 10.69 -6.10 -2.38
CA VAL A 169 9.72 -5.02 -2.32
C VAL A 169 10.49 -3.75 -1.95
N LEU A 170 10.58 -2.81 -2.90
CA LEU A 170 11.28 -1.54 -2.71
C LEU A 170 10.43 -0.55 -1.92
N ARG A 171 9.13 -0.52 -2.20
CA ARG A 171 8.14 0.33 -1.54
C ARG A 171 6.72 -0.12 -1.82
N VAL A 172 5.79 0.25 -0.94
CA VAL A 172 4.35 0.14 -1.17
C VAL A 172 3.74 1.53 -1.10
N PHE A 173 2.93 1.90 -2.09
CA PHE A 173 2.40 3.25 -2.25
C PHE A 173 1.07 3.27 -2.98
N HIS A 174 0.34 4.38 -2.86
CA HIS A 174 -0.87 4.64 -3.64
C HIS A 174 -0.49 5.33 -4.96
N GLY A 175 -0.51 4.59 -6.06
CA GLY A 175 -0.26 5.09 -7.41
C GLY A 175 -1.56 5.32 -8.19
N ILE A 176 -1.43 5.57 -9.51
CA ILE A 176 -2.58 5.82 -10.39
C ILE A 176 -3.51 4.60 -10.54
N TYR A 177 -3.02 3.40 -10.21
CA TYR A 177 -3.81 2.17 -10.20
C TYR A 177 -4.36 1.83 -8.80
N GLY A 178 -4.13 2.68 -7.79
CA GLY A 178 -4.45 2.38 -6.39
C GLY A 178 -3.24 1.84 -5.63
N MET A 179 -3.44 0.85 -4.74
CA MET A 179 -2.37 0.27 -3.95
C MET A 179 -1.37 -0.48 -4.84
N GLN A 180 -0.09 -0.12 -4.76
CA GLN A 180 0.98 -0.65 -5.60
C GLN A 180 2.18 -1.06 -4.75
N ALA A 181 2.73 -2.25 -5.01
CA ALA A 181 4.03 -2.67 -4.52
C ALA A 181 5.05 -2.69 -5.66
N GLU A 182 6.10 -1.89 -5.54
CA GLU A 182 7.19 -1.86 -6.52
C GLU A 182 8.23 -2.92 -6.19
N CYS A 183 8.47 -3.80 -7.15
CA CYS A 183 9.26 -5.01 -7.00
C CYS A 183 10.53 -4.98 -7.86
N ALA A 184 11.60 -5.58 -7.34
CA ALA A 184 12.89 -5.79 -8.01
C ALA A 184 13.41 -7.22 -7.81
N GLY A 185 14.43 -7.60 -8.59
CA GLY A 185 15.04 -8.93 -8.50
C GLY A 185 14.20 -10.07 -9.11
N VAL A 186 13.15 -9.74 -9.85
CA VAL A 186 12.28 -10.67 -10.60
C VAL A 186 12.04 -10.10 -11.99
N SER A 187 11.85 -10.93 -13.01
CA SER A 187 11.53 -10.40 -14.34
C SER A 187 10.13 -9.79 -14.38
N SER A 188 9.97 -8.69 -15.12
CA SER A 188 8.68 -8.04 -15.33
C SER A 188 7.62 -8.98 -15.92
N GLN A 189 8.04 -9.91 -16.79
CA GLN A 189 7.18 -10.95 -17.34
C GLN A 189 6.63 -11.87 -16.24
N ARG A 190 7.49 -12.40 -15.37
CA ARG A 190 7.07 -13.29 -14.28
C ARG A 190 6.13 -12.61 -13.30
N LEU A 191 6.41 -11.34 -12.96
CA LEU A 191 5.55 -10.53 -12.11
C LEU A 191 4.16 -10.33 -12.74
N THR A 192 4.11 -10.07 -14.05
CA THR A 192 2.86 -9.91 -14.80
C THR A 192 2.08 -11.21 -14.88
N GLU A 193 2.74 -12.32 -15.18
CA GLU A 193 2.11 -13.65 -15.24
C GLU A 193 1.51 -14.04 -13.90
N PHE A 194 2.21 -13.75 -12.80
CA PHE A 194 1.70 -13.98 -11.45
C PHE A 194 0.45 -13.15 -11.15
N ALA A 195 0.49 -11.84 -11.41
CA ALA A 195 -0.64 -10.95 -11.18
C ALA A 195 -1.86 -11.32 -12.05
N ARG A 196 -1.62 -11.72 -13.30
CA ARG A 196 -2.65 -12.22 -14.22
C ARG A 196 -3.26 -13.53 -13.75
N MET A 197 -2.43 -14.48 -13.31
CA MET A 197 -2.89 -15.75 -12.75
C MET A 197 -3.84 -15.52 -11.58
N LEU A 198 -3.49 -14.64 -10.64
CA LEU A 198 -4.37 -14.28 -9.51
C LEU A 198 -5.60 -13.46 -9.92
N ALA A 199 -5.54 -12.76 -11.06
CA ALA A 199 -6.70 -12.09 -11.65
C ALA A 199 -7.63 -13.06 -12.43
N GLY A 200 -7.27 -14.35 -12.51
CA GLY A 200 -8.04 -15.38 -13.24
C GLY A 200 -7.67 -15.49 -14.72
N ASP A 201 -6.61 -14.83 -15.18
CA ASP A 201 -6.13 -14.88 -16.57
C ASP A 201 -5.18 -16.07 -16.81
N CYS A 202 -5.57 -17.27 -16.40
CA CYS A 202 -4.86 -18.52 -16.69
C CYS A 202 -5.83 -19.70 -16.88
N PRO A 203 -5.39 -20.84 -17.45
CA PRO A 203 -6.22 -22.04 -17.49
C PRO A 203 -6.69 -22.46 -16.08
N CYS A 204 -7.92 -22.96 -15.96
CA CYS A 204 -8.48 -23.40 -14.68
C CYS A 204 -7.62 -24.47 -14.01
N GLU A 205 -7.07 -25.42 -14.78
CA GLU A 205 -6.19 -26.47 -14.26
C GLU A 205 -4.94 -25.91 -13.56
N ASP A 206 -4.38 -24.80 -14.07
CA ASP A 206 -3.24 -24.13 -13.47
C ASP A 206 -3.65 -23.31 -12.24
N TYR A 207 -4.81 -22.65 -12.30
CA TYR A 207 -5.37 -21.88 -11.19
C TYR A 207 -5.65 -22.78 -9.98
N ASP A 208 -6.42 -23.85 -10.17
CA ASP A 208 -6.83 -24.79 -9.11
C ASP A 208 -5.62 -25.51 -8.49
N ARG A 209 -4.55 -25.65 -9.27
CA ARG A 209 -3.29 -26.24 -8.79
C ARG A 209 -2.51 -25.28 -7.90
N TRP A 210 -2.53 -23.98 -8.18
CA TRP A 210 -1.65 -23.00 -7.53
C TRP A 210 -2.35 -22.13 -6.47
N VAL A 211 -3.65 -21.92 -6.60
CA VAL A 211 -4.45 -21.04 -5.74
C VAL A 211 -5.38 -21.88 -4.89
N ARG A 212 -5.46 -21.60 -3.59
CA ARG A 212 -6.40 -22.27 -2.71
C ARG A 212 -7.81 -21.75 -2.99
N GLU A 213 -8.79 -22.66 -2.97
CA GLU A 213 -10.17 -22.23 -2.88
C GLU A 213 -10.39 -21.48 -1.55
N PRO A 214 -11.11 -20.35 -1.56
CA PRO A 214 -11.49 -19.69 -0.32
C PRO A 214 -12.31 -20.68 0.52
N GLU A 215 -11.99 -20.80 1.80
CA GLU A 215 -12.80 -21.63 2.70
C GLU A 215 -14.23 -21.06 2.71
N ASP A 216 -15.21 -21.88 2.30
CA ASP A 216 -16.63 -21.56 2.47
C ASP A 216 -16.87 -21.32 3.96
N THR A 217 -17.01 -20.07 4.40
CA THR A 217 -17.49 -19.78 5.74
C THR A 217 -18.90 -20.36 5.88
N PRO A 218 -19.14 -21.37 6.73
CA PRO A 218 -20.47 -21.91 6.89
C PRO A 218 -21.30 -20.91 7.70
N GLY A 219 -22.26 -20.25 7.05
CA GLY A 219 -23.39 -19.62 7.75
C GLY A 219 -23.63 -18.14 7.50
N MET A 220 -24.04 -17.79 6.28
CA MET A 220 -25.18 -16.87 6.15
C MET A 220 -26.27 -17.58 5.37
N GLU A 221 -27.11 -18.30 6.12
CA GLU A 221 -28.40 -18.77 5.65
C GLU A 221 -29.21 -17.55 5.20
N LEU A 222 -29.39 -17.40 3.88
CA LEU A 222 -30.31 -16.44 3.30
C LEU A 222 -31.72 -16.78 3.80
N LYS A 223 -32.17 -16.06 4.83
CA LYS A 223 -33.59 -15.99 5.14
C LYS A 223 -34.26 -15.19 4.03
N LEU A 224 -34.84 -15.94 3.09
CA LEU A 224 -35.82 -15.48 2.10
C LEU A 224 -36.99 -14.75 2.78
#